data_AF-A0A7R7J8Y8-F1
#
_entry.id   AF-A0A7R7J8Y8-F1
#
_cell.length_a   1.000
_cell.length_b   1.000
_cell.length_c   1.000
_cell.angle_alpha   90.00
_cell.angle_beta   90.00
_cell.angle_gamma   90.00
#
_symmetry.space_group_name_H-M   'P 1'
#
loop_
_entity.id
_entity.type
_entity.pdbx_description
1 polymer ?
#
loop_
_entity_poly.entity_id
_entity_poly.type
_entity_poly.pdbx_seq_one_letter_code
_entity_poly.pdbx_strand_id
1 'polypeptide(L)'
;MRSIERLLLQYGESHQNKTNVLIHAIAVPSIYFVTLGLLWSVPVPDFIAQFSVTWAHILAVPVLYYYFSLSGPIGAAMTLLTLACFGGVNLLVWLNISVWKFCLTLFVVMWILQFIGHKIEGKKPSFFEDLRFLLVGPAWWWVHWLKRLNISY
;
A
#
# COMPACT_ATOMS: atom_id res chain seq x y z
N MET A 1 -24.69 -2.63 -4.35
CA MET A 1 -23.25 -2.29 -4.49
C MET A 1 -22.44 -3.29 -3.69
N ARG A 2 -21.38 -3.85 -4.27
CA ARG A 2 -20.42 -4.68 -3.53
C ARG A 2 -19.73 -3.85 -2.46
N SER A 3 -19.25 -4.49 -1.39
CA SER A 3 -18.56 -3.79 -0.28
C SER A 3 -17.39 -2.94 -0.79
N ILE A 4 -16.62 -3.47 -1.76
CA ILE A 4 -15.50 -2.78 -2.38
C ILE A 4 -15.91 -1.52 -3.15
N GLU A 5 -17.01 -1.56 -3.91
CA GLU A 5 -17.48 -0.39 -4.68
C GLU A 5 -17.80 0.77 -3.76
N ARG A 6 -18.47 0.49 -2.63
CA ARG A 6 -18.77 1.52 -1.61
C ARG A 6 -17.50 2.12 -1.02
N LEU A 7 -16.51 1.30 -0.67
CA LEU A 7 -15.24 1.77 -0.12
C LEU A 7 -14.47 2.63 -1.14
N LEU A 8 -14.43 2.21 -2.41
CA LEU A 8 -13.76 2.95 -3.47
C LEU A 8 -14.46 4.27 -3.80
N LEU A 9 -15.79 4.30 -3.79
CA LEU A 9 -16.57 5.53 -3.98
C LEU A 9 -16.30 6.51 -2.84
N GLN A 10 -16.39 6.06 -1.59
CA GLN A 10 -16.13 6.90 -0.42
C GLN A 10 -14.68 7.41 -0.39
N TYR A 11 -13.70 6.58 -0.77
CA TYR A 11 -12.32 7.03 -0.91
C TYR A 11 -12.16 8.06 -2.04
N GLY A 12 -12.87 7.88 -3.15
CA GLY A 12 -12.87 8.83 -4.27
C GLY A 12 -13.42 10.21 -3.92
N GLU A 13 -14.33 10.33 -2.96
CA GLU A 13 -14.89 11.62 -2.54
C GLU A 13 -13.83 12.59 -2.01
N SER A 14 -12.74 12.10 -1.41
CA SER A 14 -11.61 12.89 -0.92
C SER A 14 -10.45 13.02 -1.93
N HIS A 15 -10.67 12.62 -3.18
CA HIS A 15 -9.67 12.59 -4.24
C HIS A 15 -10.26 13.03 -5.60
N GLN A 16 -10.71 14.28 -5.69
CA GLN A 16 -11.25 14.86 -6.92
C GLN A 16 -10.23 15.78 -7.63
N ASN A 17 -9.34 16.44 -6.88
CA ASN A 17 -8.33 17.32 -7.46
C ASN A 17 -7.25 16.50 -8.18
N LYS A 18 -6.96 16.83 -9.45
CA LYS A 18 -5.99 16.10 -10.29
C LYS A 18 -4.58 16.06 -9.68
N THR A 19 -4.15 17.15 -9.04
CA THR A 19 -2.85 17.21 -8.37
C THR A 19 -2.82 16.30 -7.15
N ASN A 20 -3.88 16.31 -6.33
CA ASN A 20 -4.01 15.42 -5.19
C ASN A 20 -4.00 13.94 -5.61
N VAL A 21 -4.74 13.61 -6.68
CA VAL A 21 -4.77 12.26 -7.26
C VAL A 21 -3.39 11.84 -7.75
N LEU A 22 -2.65 12.71 -8.45
CA LEU A 22 -1.29 12.40 -8.94
C LEU A 22 -0.32 12.16 -7.79
N ILE A 23 -0.35 13.02 -6.76
CA ILE A 23 0.46 12.85 -5.55
C ILE A 23 0.19 11.50 -4.90
N HIS A 24 -1.08 11.16 -4.70
CA HIS A 24 -1.47 9.88 -4.12
C HIS A 24 -1.09 8.68 -5.00
N ALA A 25 -1.18 8.82 -6.32
CA ALA A 25 -0.81 7.76 -7.24
C ALA A 25 0.67 7.34 -7.14
N ILE A 26 1.54 8.24 -6.66
CA ILE A 26 2.95 7.95 -6.39
C ILE A 26 3.15 7.56 -4.92
N ALA A 27 2.58 8.34 -4.00
CA ALA A 27 2.83 8.19 -2.58
C ALA A 27 2.25 6.89 -2.01
N VAL A 28 1.03 6.49 -2.41
CA VAL A 28 0.35 5.29 -1.88
C VAL A 28 1.11 3.99 -2.16
N PRO A 29 1.49 3.65 -3.42
CA PRO A 29 2.26 2.43 -3.66
C PRO A 29 3.66 2.51 -3.03
N SER A 30 4.27 3.70 -2.96
CA SER A 30 5.55 3.90 -2.29
C SER A 30 5.45 3.62 -0.79
N ILE A 31 4.43 4.14 -0.12
CA ILE A 31 4.16 3.93 1.31
C ILE A 31 3.88 2.46 1.60
N TYR A 32 3.12 1.78 0.73
CA TYR A 32 2.92 0.34 0.84
C TYR A 32 4.26 -0.42 0.82
N PHE A 33 5.11 -0.12 -0.16
CA PHE A 33 6.46 -0.70 -0.27
C PHE A 33 7.31 -0.46 0.99
N VAL A 34 7.44 0.79 1.42
CA VAL A 34 8.31 1.11 2.55
C VAL A 34 7.73 0.63 3.89
N THR A 35 6.41 0.48 4.01
CA THR A 35 5.79 -0.13 5.20
C THR A 35 6.19 -1.60 5.31
N LEU A 36 6.15 -2.35 4.21
CA LEU A 36 6.67 -3.72 4.17
C LEU A 36 8.18 -3.76 4.46
N GLY A 37 8.97 -2.84 3.93
CA GLY A 37 10.40 -2.75 4.22
C GLY A 37 10.74 -2.41 5.67
N LEU A 38 9.93 -1.56 6.32
CA LEU A 38 10.05 -1.27 7.75
C LEU A 38 9.72 -2.51 8.59
N LEU A 39 8.61 -3.19 8.29
CA LEU A 39 8.23 -4.45 8.96
C LEU A 39 9.27 -5.55 8.73
N TRP A 40 9.87 -5.61 7.54
CA TRP A 40 10.95 -6.53 7.23
C TRP A 40 12.16 -6.31 8.13
N SER A 41 12.44 -5.05 8.47
CA SER A 41 13.61 -4.65 9.25
C SER A 41 13.45 -4.85 10.77
N VAL A 42 12.24 -5.18 11.24
CA VAL A 42 11.99 -5.48 12.66
C VAL A 42 12.53 -6.88 12.97
N PRO A 43 13.41 -7.05 13.98
CA PRO A 43 13.92 -8.35 14.38
C PRO A 43 12.78 -9.32 14.75
N VAL A 44 12.90 -10.56 14.30
CA VAL A 44 12.04 -11.67 14.72
C VAL A 44 12.81 -12.57 15.69
N PRO A 45 12.12 -13.30 16.58
CA PRO A 45 12.77 -14.35 17.38
C PRO A 45 13.46 -15.40 16.51
N ASP A 46 14.52 -16.03 17.03
CA ASP A 46 15.34 -17.01 16.28
C ASP A 46 14.51 -18.18 15.72
N PHE A 47 13.48 -18.61 16.45
CA PHE A 47 12.59 -19.69 16.01
C PHE A 47 11.77 -19.32 14.75
N ILE A 48 11.61 -18.03 14.44
CA ILE A 48 11.03 -17.54 13.19
C ILE A 48 12.15 -17.28 12.16
N ALA A 49 13.25 -16.67 12.60
CA ALA A 49 14.37 -16.29 11.74
C ALA A 49 14.95 -17.49 10.97
N GLN A 50 14.98 -18.68 11.57
CA GLN A 50 15.46 -19.92 10.92
C GLN A 50 14.72 -20.27 9.62
N PHE A 51 13.49 -19.76 9.43
CA PHE A 51 12.70 -19.98 8.21
C PHE A 51 12.91 -18.87 7.17
N SER A 52 13.81 -17.91 7.40
CA SER A 52 13.95 -16.69 6.59
C SER A 52 12.65 -15.88 6.48
N VAL A 53 11.80 -15.97 7.50
CA VAL A 53 10.52 -15.27 7.61
C VAL A 53 10.69 -14.01 8.46
N THR A 54 10.05 -12.93 8.05
CA THR A 54 10.03 -11.64 8.78
C THR A 54 8.60 -11.25 9.14
N TRP A 55 8.42 -10.23 9.98
CA TRP A 55 7.09 -9.70 10.28
C TRP A 55 6.33 -9.24 9.03
N ALA A 56 7.03 -8.75 7.99
CA ALA A 56 6.41 -8.37 6.73
C ALA A 56 5.75 -9.57 6.02
N HIS A 57 6.39 -10.75 6.04
CA HIS A 57 5.81 -11.97 5.47
C HIS A 57 4.57 -12.42 6.26
N ILE A 58 4.66 -12.40 7.58
CA ILE A 58 3.57 -12.82 8.47
C ILE A 58 2.35 -11.91 8.29
N LEU A 59 2.55 -10.59 8.27
CA LEU A 59 1.47 -9.60 8.14
C LEU A 59 0.92 -9.47 6.72
N ALA A 60 1.69 -9.84 5.69
CA ALA A 60 1.19 -9.88 4.31
C ALA A 60 0.04 -10.88 4.14
N VAL A 61 0.04 -12.01 4.87
CA VAL A 61 -1.00 -13.05 4.75
C VAL A 61 -2.42 -12.53 5.09
N PRO A 62 -2.69 -11.97 6.29
CA PRO A 62 -4.02 -11.44 6.61
C PRO A 62 -4.40 -10.23 5.73
N VAL A 63 -3.43 -9.42 5.32
CA VAL A 63 -3.67 -8.28 4.40
C VAL A 63 -4.10 -8.76 3.01
N LEU A 64 -3.42 -9.76 2.44
CA LEU A 64 -3.81 -10.34 1.16
C LEU A 64 -5.15 -11.07 1.27
N TYR A 65 -5.40 -11.79 2.37
CA TYR A 65 -6.71 -12.39 2.63
C TYR A 65 -7.82 -11.34 2.62
N TYR A 66 -7.60 -10.19 3.26
CA TYR A 66 -8.54 -9.07 3.21
C TYR A 66 -8.80 -8.62 1.76
N TYR A 67 -7.77 -8.42 0.94
CA TYR A 67 -7.99 -8.03 -0.46
C TYR A 67 -8.74 -9.08 -1.29
N PHE A 68 -8.43 -10.37 -1.12
CA PHE A 68 -9.19 -11.43 -1.78
C PHE A 68 -10.64 -11.51 -1.31
N SER A 69 -10.92 -11.18 -0.04
CA SER A 69 -12.29 -11.07 0.47
C SER A 69 -13.09 -9.90 -0.12
N LEU A 70 -12.40 -8.86 -0.62
CA LEU A 70 -13.02 -7.74 -1.31
C LEU A 70 -13.32 -8.10 -2.76
N SER A 71 -12.35 -8.70 -3.45
CA SER A 71 -12.45 -9.11 -4.86
C SER A 71 -11.26 -9.97 -5.28
N GLY A 72 -11.50 -11.04 -6.07
CA GLY A 72 -10.44 -11.91 -6.59
C GLY A 72 -9.38 -11.14 -7.41
N PRO A 73 -9.77 -10.35 -8.42
CA PRO A 73 -8.83 -9.53 -9.19
C PRO A 73 -8.05 -8.48 -8.40
N ILE A 74 -8.66 -7.86 -7.38
CA ILE A 74 -7.94 -6.93 -6.49
C ILE A 74 -6.93 -7.70 -5.63
N GLY A 75 -7.32 -8.85 -5.09
CA GLY A 75 -6.42 -9.75 -4.36
C GLY A 75 -5.21 -10.16 -5.21
N ALA A 76 -5.44 -10.54 -6.48
CA ALA A 76 -4.37 -10.87 -7.42
C ALA A 76 -3.46 -9.66 -7.70
N ALA A 77 -4.02 -8.49 -7.96
CA ALA A 77 -3.26 -7.26 -8.21
C ALA A 77 -2.41 -6.85 -6.98
N MET A 78 -2.98 -6.92 -5.78
CA MET A 78 -2.26 -6.66 -4.54
C MET A 78 -1.21 -7.71 -4.22
N THR A 79 -1.42 -8.97 -4.64
CA THR A 79 -0.40 -10.02 -4.55
C THR A 79 0.80 -9.67 -5.43
N LEU A 80 0.57 -9.28 -6.68
CA LEU A 80 1.64 -8.82 -7.59
C LEU A 80 2.41 -7.62 -7.02
N LEU A 81 1.70 -6.62 -6.49
CA LEU A 81 2.34 -5.47 -5.84
C LEU A 81 3.17 -5.89 -4.62
N THR A 82 2.66 -6.81 -3.80
CA THR A 82 3.38 -7.31 -2.61
C THR A 82 4.64 -8.07 -2.99
N LEU A 83 4.58 -8.91 -4.03
CA LEU A 83 5.76 -9.61 -4.57
C LEU A 83 6.78 -8.61 -5.12
N ALA A 84 6.33 -7.59 -5.86
CA ALA A 84 7.20 -6.52 -6.35
C ALA A 84 7.86 -5.75 -5.20
N CYS A 85 7.13 -5.51 -4.10
CA CYS A 85 7.68 -4.87 -2.90
C CYS A 85 8.75 -5.74 -2.24
N PHE A 86 8.51 -7.05 -2.07
CA PHE A 86 9.55 -7.96 -1.56
C PHE A 86 10.77 -8.03 -2.49
N GLY A 87 10.56 -8.03 -3.81
CA GLY A 87 11.64 -7.90 -4.78
C GLY A 87 12.45 -6.61 -4.58
N GLY A 88 11.78 -5.49 -4.37
CA GLY A 88 12.41 -4.19 -4.06
C GLY A 88 13.21 -4.20 -2.76
N VAL A 89 12.69 -4.83 -1.69
CA VAL A 89 13.41 -4.95 -0.42
C VAL A 89 14.66 -5.81 -0.59
N ASN A 90 14.54 -6.96 -1.27
CA ASN A 90 15.68 -7.82 -1.58
C ASN A 90 16.73 -7.10 -2.45
N LEU A 91 16.30 -6.25 -3.39
CA LEU A 91 17.20 -5.43 -4.18
C LEU A 91 17.98 -4.44 -3.30
N LEU A 92 17.33 -3.79 -2.33
CA LEU A 92 18.02 -2.92 -1.37
C LEU A 92 19.07 -3.70 -0.56
N VAL A 93 18.72 -4.90 -0.09
CA VAL A 93 19.67 -5.80 0.60
C VAL A 93 20.85 -6.17 -0.29
N TRP A 94 20.59 -6.56 -1.55
CA TRP A 94 21.61 -6.93 -2.52
C TRP A 94 22.56 -5.76 -2.85
N LEU A 95 22.03 -4.54 -2.94
CA LEU A 95 22.80 -3.32 -3.13
C LEU A 95 23.52 -2.83 -1.85
N ASN A 96 23.44 -3.58 -0.75
CA ASN A 96 23.98 -3.20 0.56
C ASN A 96 23.44 -1.85 1.07
N ILE A 97 22.21 -1.49 0.68
CA ILE A 97 21.50 -0.32 1.16
C ILE A 97 20.77 -0.69 2.45
N SER A 98 20.91 0.13 3.49
CA SER A 98 20.19 -0.07 4.75
C SER A 98 18.68 0.07 4.55
N VAL A 99 17.97 -1.06 4.51
CA VAL A 99 16.52 -1.14 4.27
C VAL A 99 15.75 -0.22 5.19
N TRP A 100 15.97 -0.31 6.51
CA TRP A 100 15.21 0.49 7.47
C TRP A 100 15.44 1.99 7.30
N LYS A 101 16.68 2.43 7.01
CA LYS A 101 16.99 3.86 6.81
C LYS A 101 16.34 4.38 5.53
N PHE A 102 16.47 3.62 4.44
CA PHE A 102 15.87 3.95 3.15
C PHE A 102 14.35 4.04 3.29
N CYS A 103 13.72 2.98 3.82
CA CYS A 103 12.28 2.90 3.97
C CYS A 103 11.75 3.97 4.93
N LEU A 104 12.41 4.23 6.06
CA LEU A 104 11.99 5.27 7.01
C LEU A 104 12.04 6.67 6.37
N THR A 105 13.13 6.97 5.66
CA THR A 105 13.29 8.27 4.98
C THR A 105 12.20 8.47 3.95
N LEU A 106 12.01 7.48 3.07
CA LEU A 106 11.00 7.56 2.02
C LEU A 106 9.57 7.52 2.59
N PHE A 107 9.32 6.81 3.68
CA PHE A 107 8.03 6.83 4.39
C PHE A 107 7.66 8.24 4.84
N VAL A 108 8.58 8.94 5.52
CA VAL A 108 8.34 10.32 5.97
C VAL A 108 8.08 11.26 4.79
N VAL A 109 8.91 11.19 3.74
CA VAL A 109 8.75 12.04 2.54
C VAL A 109 7.40 11.79 1.87
N MET A 110 7.01 10.54 1.64
CA MET A 110 5.76 10.21 0.97
C MET A 110 4.53 10.60 1.80
N TRP A 111 4.59 10.47 3.13
CA TRP A 111 3.51 10.94 4.01
C TRP A 111 3.36 12.46 3.99
N ILE A 112 4.46 13.20 4.01
CA ILE A 112 4.44 14.66 3.83
C ILE A 112 3.77 15.01 2.50
N LEU A 113 4.13 14.32 1.41
CA LEU A 113 3.49 14.52 0.11
C LEU A 113 1.98 14.20 0.17
N GLN A 114 1.55 13.08 0.76
CA GLN A 114 0.11 12.77 0.92
C GLN A 114 -0.63 13.89 1.66
N PHE A 115 -0.06 14.42 2.75
CA PHE A 115 -0.68 15.53 3.50
C PHE A 115 -0.74 16.82 2.68
N ILE A 116 0.27 17.12 1.86
CA ILE A 116 0.23 18.23 0.91
C ILE A 116 -0.91 18.02 -0.10
N GLY A 117 -1.06 16.81 -0.65
CA GLY A 117 -2.16 16.46 -1.55
C GLY A 117 -3.53 16.74 -0.92
N HIS A 118 -3.75 16.28 0.31
CA HIS A 118 -4.99 16.53 1.04
C HIS A 118 -5.20 18.01 1.38
N LYS A 119 -4.13 18.77 1.66
CA LYS A 119 -4.22 20.23 1.84
C LYS A 119 -4.69 20.92 0.56
N ILE A 120 -4.23 20.48 -0.61
CA ILE A 120 -4.67 21.00 -1.91
C ILE A 120 -6.13 20.61 -2.19
N GLU A 121 -6.54 19.41 -1.81
CA GLU A 121 -7.93 18.95 -1.93
C GLU A 121 -8.89 19.74 -1.02
N GLY A 122 -8.42 20.20 0.14
CA GLY A 122 -9.25 20.84 1.16
C GLY A 122 -10.10 19.85 1.98
N LYS A 123 -9.85 18.54 1.83
CA LYS A 123 -10.51 17.46 2.58
C LYS A 123 -9.51 16.72 3.45
N LYS A 124 -9.95 16.32 4.64
CA LYS A 124 -9.13 15.52 5.57
C LYS A 124 -8.86 14.12 4.96
N PRO A 125 -7.71 13.51 5.27
CA PRO A 125 -7.45 12.13 4.86
C PRO A 125 -8.50 11.14 5.39
N SER A 126 -9.01 10.27 4.51
CA SER A 126 -10.09 9.34 4.85
C SER A 126 -9.72 8.35 5.97
N PHE A 127 -8.44 8.07 6.19
CA PHE A 127 -8.02 7.16 7.26
C PHE A 127 -8.20 7.72 8.68
N PHE A 128 -8.42 9.04 8.83
CA PHE A 128 -8.81 9.62 10.11
C PHE A 128 -10.21 9.21 10.54
N GLU A 129 -11.09 8.93 9.57
CA GLU A 129 -12.44 8.42 9.83
C GLU A 129 -12.41 6.89 10.04
N ASP A 130 -11.59 6.18 9.25
CA ASP A 130 -11.49 4.73 9.31
C ASP A 130 -10.13 4.23 8.78
N LEU A 131 -9.37 3.56 9.66
CA LEU A 131 -8.05 3.01 9.34
C LEU A 131 -8.06 2.05 8.15
N ARG A 132 -9.19 1.42 7.81
CA ARG A 132 -9.31 0.58 6.60
C ARG A 132 -8.97 1.34 5.33
N PHE A 133 -9.12 2.66 5.29
CA PHE A 133 -8.75 3.47 4.12
C PHE A 133 -7.25 3.47 3.81
N LEU A 134 -6.39 3.08 4.76
CA LEU A 134 -4.98 2.80 4.47
C LEU A 134 -4.81 1.60 3.52
N LEU A 135 -5.70 0.59 3.63
CA LEU A 135 -5.72 -0.57 2.74
C LEU A 135 -6.53 -0.30 1.47
N VAL A 136 -7.54 0.56 1.52
CA VAL A 136 -8.33 0.91 0.32
C VAL A 136 -7.50 1.72 -0.68
N GLY A 137 -6.60 2.60 -0.23
CA GLY A 137 -5.77 3.42 -1.11
C GLY A 137 -4.99 2.61 -2.17
N PRO A 138 -4.18 1.61 -1.78
CA PRO A 138 -3.46 0.76 -2.72
C PRO A 138 -4.38 0.01 -3.70
N ALA A 139 -5.53 -0.47 -3.23
CA ALA A 139 -6.53 -1.10 -4.11
C ALA A 139 -7.15 -0.10 -5.10
N TRP A 140 -7.42 1.13 -4.67
CA TRP A 140 -7.97 2.19 -5.52
C TRP A 140 -7.05 2.53 -6.70
N TRP A 141 -5.73 2.50 -6.48
CA TRP A 141 -4.75 2.67 -7.56
C TRP A 141 -4.87 1.58 -8.64
N TRP A 142 -5.04 0.32 -8.24
CA TRP A 142 -5.21 -0.81 -9.17
C TRP A 142 -6.52 -0.79 -9.94
N VAL A 143 -7.59 -0.31 -9.33
CA VAL A 143 -8.92 -0.24 -9.95
C VAL A 143 -8.89 0.54 -11.27
N HIS A 144 -8.10 1.61 -11.35
CA HIS A 144 -7.92 2.36 -12.59
C HIS A 144 -7.36 1.48 -13.72
N TRP A 145 -6.41 0.61 -13.41
CA TRP A 145 -5.82 -0.33 -14.36
C TRP A 145 -6.78 -1.48 -14.70
N LEU A 146 -7.47 -2.06 -13.71
CA LEU A 146 -8.43 -3.13 -13.93
C LEU A 146 -9.57 -2.67 -14.86
N LYS A 147 -10.08 -1.45 -14.68
CA LYS A 147 -11.08 -0.85 -15.59
C LYS A 147 -10.53 -0.68 -17.01
N ARG A 148 -9.28 -0.20 -17.16
CA ARG A 148 -8.63 -0.07 -18.48
C ARG A 148 -8.43 -1.41 -19.18
N LEU A 149 -8.22 -2.48 -18.42
CA LEU A 149 -8.08 -3.86 -18.91
C LEU A 149 -9.42 -4.60 -19.05
N ASN A 150 -10.55 -3.94 -18.80
CA ASN A 150 -11.89 -4.53 -18.82
C ASN A 150 -12.05 -5.76 -17.88
N ILE A 151 -11.35 -5.77 -16.75
CA ILE A 151 -11.45 -6.81 -15.72
C ILE A 151 -12.47 -6.37 -14.68
N SER A 152 -13.53 -7.16 -14.49
CA SER A 152 -14.52 -6.92 -13.44
C SER A 152 -13.96 -7.28 -12.07
N TYR A 153 -14.29 -6.50 -11.04
CA TYR A 153 -13.81 -6.70 -9.68
C TYR A 153 -14.95 -6.54 -8.66
#